data_AF-A0A7U9RHI1-F1
#
_entry.id   AF-A0A7U9RHI1-F1
#
_cell.length_a   1.000
_cell.length_b   1.000
_cell.length_c   1.000
_cell.angle_alpha   90.00
_cell.angle_beta   90.00
_cell.angle_gamma   90.00
#
_symmetry.space_group_name_H-M   'P 1'
#
loop_
_entity.id
_entity.type
_entity.pdbx_description
1 polymer ?
#
loop_
_entity_poly.entity_id
_entity_poly.type
_entity_poly.pdbx_seq_one_letter_code
_entity_poly.pdbx_strand_id
1 'polypeptide(L)'
;MIGAVVDEVLKEMENAANEGTKAADVYMDTETGLLMCGKCHTKKQKKISFLGVERVVGCLCQCAAEEMEREREKHREEEELLHIRQMKSAGLQDSTFFDYTFANCDETHLCAQYARRYVGHFAEFQKNGQGLLFWGNVGTGKTFLAGCIANALMEKNIPVLMTSFPKLLNALGGAVQRRKE
;
A
#
# COMPACT_ATOMS: atom_id res chain seq x y z
N MET A 1 -8.37 -19.35 -41.04
CA MET A 1 -7.80 -17.99 -40.95
C MET A 1 -7.50 -17.56 -39.51
N ILE A 2 -8.31 -17.94 -38.50
CA ILE A 2 -8.05 -17.58 -37.09
C ILE A 2 -6.77 -18.23 -36.52
N GLY A 3 -6.50 -19.50 -36.85
CA GLY A 3 -5.31 -20.22 -36.34
C GLY A 3 -3.96 -19.61 -36.74
N ALA A 4 -3.86 -19.05 -37.96
CA ALA A 4 -2.61 -18.43 -38.44
C ALA A 4 -2.30 -17.13 -37.69
N VAL A 5 -3.32 -16.32 -37.38
CA VAL A 5 -3.18 -15.08 -36.61
C VAL A 5 -2.79 -15.38 -35.16
N VAL A 6 -3.36 -16.44 -34.56
CA VAL A 6 -3.00 -16.87 -33.21
C VAL A 6 -1.56 -17.39 -33.15
N ASP A 7 -1.11 -18.15 -34.16
CA ASP A 7 0.27 -18.64 -34.24
C ASP A 7 1.30 -17.50 -34.43
N GLU A 8 0.94 -16.44 -35.14
CA GLU A 8 1.79 -15.27 -35.36
C GLU A 8 1.96 -14.46 -34.06
N VAL A 9 0.86 -14.17 -33.37
CA VAL A 9 0.88 -13.50 -32.05
C VAL A 9 1.67 -14.33 -31.02
N LEU A 10 1.50 -15.66 -31.00
CA LEU A 10 2.22 -16.53 -30.08
C LEU A 10 3.73 -16.55 -30.36
N LYS A 11 4.16 -16.48 -31.64
CA LYS A 11 5.58 -16.36 -32.00
C LYS A 11 6.18 -15.03 -31.58
N GLU A 12 5.42 -13.94 -31.71
CA GLU A 12 5.87 -12.63 -31.22
C GLU A 12 6.06 -12.63 -29.71
N MET A 13 5.14 -13.25 -28.96
CA MET A 13 5.26 -13.41 -27.50
C MET A 13 6.45 -14.29 -27.11
N GLU A 14 6.73 -15.37 -27.85
CA GLU A 14 7.91 -16.23 -27.64
C GLU A 14 9.22 -15.46 -27.86
N ASN A 15 9.30 -14.65 -28.92
CA ASN A 15 10.47 -13.82 -29.22
C ASN A 15 10.66 -12.75 -28.13
N ALA A 16 9.61 -12.02 -27.76
CA ALA A 16 9.66 -11.00 -26.72
C ALA A 16 10.05 -11.56 -25.34
N ALA A 17 9.51 -12.73 -24.96
CA ALA A 17 9.86 -13.40 -23.72
C ALA A 17 11.33 -13.87 -23.68
N ASN A 18 11.90 -14.21 -24.86
CA ASN A 18 13.28 -14.68 -24.97
C ASN A 18 14.30 -13.54 -25.14
N GLU A 19 13.92 -12.37 -25.64
CA GLU A 19 14.81 -11.21 -25.75
C GLU A 19 15.38 -10.77 -24.38
N GLY A 20 14.55 -10.79 -23.33
CA GLY A 20 14.97 -10.46 -21.96
C GLY A 20 15.92 -11.48 -21.31
N THR A 21 16.16 -12.64 -21.94
CA THR A 21 17.04 -13.70 -21.39
C THR A 21 18.48 -13.64 -21.88
N LYS A 22 18.83 -12.79 -22.86
CA LYS A 22 20.19 -12.66 -23.45
C LYS A 22 21.13 -11.77 -22.62
N ALA A 23 21.28 -12.03 -21.33
CA ALA A 23 22.23 -11.32 -20.46
C ALA A 23 23.64 -11.95 -20.52
N ALA A 24 24.68 -11.19 -20.15
CA ALA A 24 26.08 -11.59 -20.22
C ALA A 24 26.46 -12.82 -19.37
N ASP A 25 25.63 -13.21 -18.38
CA ASP A 25 25.84 -14.36 -17.49
C ASP A 25 24.78 -15.45 -17.73
N VAL A 26 24.69 -15.99 -18.94
CA VAL A 26 23.74 -17.05 -19.30
C VAL A 26 24.45 -18.14 -20.09
N TYR A 27 24.24 -19.41 -19.70
CA TYR A 27 24.78 -20.57 -20.41
C TYR A 27 23.66 -21.52 -20.82
N MET A 28 23.90 -22.33 -21.84
CA MET A 28 22.96 -23.36 -22.29
C MET A 28 23.29 -24.67 -21.60
N ASP A 29 22.30 -25.31 -20.99
CA ASP A 29 22.46 -26.65 -20.42
C ASP A 29 22.49 -27.71 -21.53
N THR A 30 23.51 -28.57 -21.53
CA THR A 30 23.72 -29.60 -22.57
C THR A 30 22.73 -30.75 -22.47
N GLU A 31 22.15 -30.99 -21.30
CA GLU A 31 21.18 -32.06 -21.10
C GLU A 31 19.76 -31.65 -21.49
N THR A 32 19.34 -30.42 -21.11
CA THR A 32 17.96 -29.96 -21.35
C THR A 32 17.82 -29.06 -22.59
N GLY A 33 18.93 -28.51 -23.11
CA GLY A 33 18.94 -27.54 -24.20
C GLY A 33 18.33 -26.18 -23.83
N LEU A 34 18.21 -25.88 -22.53
CA LEU A 34 17.58 -24.67 -22.00
C LEU A 34 18.61 -23.67 -21.48
N LEU A 35 18.29 -22.38 -21.54
CA LEU A 35 19.11 -21.33 -20.94
C LEU A 35 19.06 -21.36 -19.41
N MET A 36 20.23 -21.21 -18.79
CA MET A 36 20.48 -21.23 -17.35
C MET A 36 21.16 -19.94 -16.91
N CYS A 37 20.86 -19.49 -15.70
CA CYS A 37 21.49 -18.31 -15.12
C CYS A 37 22.92 -18.63 -14.62
N GLY A 38 23.92 -17.84 -14.99
CA GLY A 38 25.29 -17.99 -14.53
C GLY A 38 25.52 -17.65 -13.05
N LYS A 39 24.55 -17.00 -12.37
CA LYS A 39 24.67 -16.63 -10.95
C LYS A 39 24.04 -17.63 -9.99
N CYS A 40 22.84 -18.12 -10.29
CA CYS A 40 22.08 -19.03 -9.41
C CYS A 40 21.82 -20.40 -10.04
N HIS A 41 22.32 -20.66 -11.26
CA HIS A 41 22.16 -21.92 -11.99
C HIS A 41 20.71 -22.39 -12.12
N THR A 42 19.74 -21.47 -12.04
CA THR A 42 18.33 -21.75 -12.26
C THR A 42 17.99 -21.54 -13.74
N LYS A 43 17.01 -22.31 -14.22
CA LYS A 43 16.44 -22.19 -15.56
C LYS A 43 15.92 -20.77 -15.81
N LYS A 44 16.33 -20.20 -16.95
CA LYS A 44 15.78 -18.98 -17.54
C LYS A 44 14.80 -19.27 -18.67
N GLN A 45 14.60 -20.54 -19.02
CA GLN A 45 13.62 -20.97 -20.01
C GLN A 45 12.86 -22.20 -19.54
N LYS A 46 11.63 -22.33 -19.99
CA LYS A 46 10.78 -23.50 -19.77
C LYS A 46 10.05 -23.89 -21.06
N LYS A 47 9.98 -25.18 -21.32
CA LYS A 47 9.11 -25.74 -22.35
C LYS A 47 7.68 -25.74 -21.84
N ILE A 48 6.77 -25.09 -22.58
CA ILE A 48 5.34 -25.13 -22.32
C ILE A 48 4.64 -25.69 -23.57
N SER A 49 3.64 -26.53 -23.35
CA SER A 49 2.75 -26.97 -24.43
C SER A 49 1.50 -26.10 -24.40
N PHE A 50 1.26 -25.36 -25.47
CA PHE A 50 0.06 -24.55 -25.64
C PHE A 50 -0.56 -24.86 -27.01
N LEU A 51 -1.87 -25.12 -27.04
CA LEU A 51 -2.63 -25.48 -28.25
C LEU A 51 -2.02 -26.66 -29.06
N GLY A 52 -1.42 -27.63 -28.37
CA GLY A 52 -0.82 -28.80 -29.01
C GLY A 52 0.55 -28.57 -29.65
N VAL A 53 1.15 -27.38 -29.46
CA VAL A 53 2.49 -27.05 -29.94
C VAL A 53 3.42 -26.78 -28.76
N GLU A 54 4.61 -27.40 -28.77
CA GLU A 54 5.66 -27.09 -27.80
C GLU A 54 6.37 -25.78 -28.17
N ARG A 55 6.54 -24.91 -27.16
CA ARG A 55 7.20 -23.61 -27.27
C ARG A 55 8.17 -23.42 -26.11
N VAL A 56 9.24 -22.68 -26.34
CA VAL A 56 10.25 -22.37 -25.33
C VAL A 56 10.13 -20.92 -24.93
N VAL A 57 9.62 -20.68 -23.72
CA VAL A 57 9.42 -19.33 -23.19
C VAL A 57 10.45 -18.99 -22.12
N GLY A 58 10.82 -17.72 -22.05
CA GLY A 58 11.66 -17.17 -20.98
C GLY A 58 10.94 -17.18 -19.63
N CYS A 59 11.69 -17.44 -18.55
CA CYS A 59 11.23 -17.35 -17.16
C CYS A 59 12.29 -16.65 -16.30
N LEU A 60 11.86 -16.05 -15.19
CA LEU A 60 12.77 -15.43 -14.23
C LEU A 60 13.62 -16.48 -13.51
N CYS A 61 14.92 -16.22 -13.35
CA CYS A 61 15.75 -16.99 -12.43
C CYS A 61 15.32 -16.73 -10.98
N GLN A 62 15.67 -17.62 -10.04
CA GLN A 62 15.51 -17.37 -8.60
C GLN A 62 16.08 -16.02 -8.19
N CYS A 63 17.30 -15.70 -8.65
CA CYS A 63 17.95 -14.43 -8.38
C CYS A 63 17.15 -13.17 -8.78
N ALA A 64 16.52 -13.21 -9.94
CA ALA A 64 15.76 -12.08 -10.49
C ALA A 64 14.35 -12.04 -9.91
N ALA A 65 13.79 -13.20 -9.57
CA ALA A 65 12.52 -13.29 -8.85
C ALA A 65 12.66 -12.66 -7.45
N GLU A 66 13.71 -13.00 -6.69
CA GLU A 66 13.96 -12.43 -5.37
C GLU A 66 14.22 -10.91 -5.42
N GLU A 67 14.98 -10.42 -6.39
CA GLU A 67 15.20 -8.97 -6.55
C GLU A 67 13.89 -8.25 -6.87
N MET A 68 13.10 -8.79 -7.80
CA MET A 68 11.79 -8.24 -8.15
C MET A 68 10.82 -8.27 -6.96
N GLU A 69 10.85 -9.31 -6.13
CA GLU A 69 10.05 -9.38 -4.90
C GLU A 69 10.49 -8.31 -3.90
N ARG A 70 11.80 -8.12 -3.69
CA ARG A 70 12.34 -7.05 -2.85
C ARG A 70 11.98 -5.66 -3.36
N GLU A 71 12.06 -5.41 -4.66
CA GLU A 71 11.63 -4.15 -5.26
C GLU A 71 10.12 -3.92 -5.11
N ARG A 72 9.30 -4.97 -5.28
CA ARG A 72 7.84 -4.90 -5.07
C ARG A 72 7.48 -4.63 -3.61
N GLU A 73 8.22 -5.20 -2.66
CA GLU A 73 8.03 -4.92 -1.24
C GLU A 73 8.35 -3.46 -0.92
N LYS A 74 9.51 -2.95 -1.36
CA LYS A 74 9.87 -1.53 -1.21
C LYS A 74 8.83 -0.60 -1.84
N HIS A 75 8.39 -0.90 -3.05
CA HIS A 75 7.38 -0.10 -3.74
C HIS A 75 6.06 -0.07 -2.97
N ARG A 76 5.62 -1.22 -2.42
CA ARG A 76 4.42 -1.28 -1.58
C ARG A 76 4.56 -0.44 -0.32
N GLU A 77 5.69 -0.52 0.36
CA GLU A 77 5.97 0.30 1.55
C GLU A 77 5.96 1.80 1.21
N GLU A 78 6.58 2.20 0.10
CA GLU A 78 6.59 3.59 -0.38
C GLU A 78 5.18 4.09 -0.73
N GLU A 79 4.38 3.27 -1.42
CA GLU A 79 2.98 3.58 -1.75
C GLU A 79 2.12 3.75 -0.49
N GLU A 80 2.27 2.86 0.50
CA GLU A 80 1.56 2.96 1.78
C GLU A 80 1.94 4.25 2.53
N LEU A 81 3.23 4.59 2.59
CA LEU A 81 3.71 5.82 3.21
C LEU A 81 3.17 7.07 2.50
N LEU A 82 3.15 7.06 1.16
CA LEU A 82 2.58 8.15 0.35
C LEU A 82 1.09 8.29 0.61
N HIS A 83 0.36 7.17 0.68
CA HIS A 83 -1.07 7.17 0.95
C HIS A 83 -1.38 7.75 2.34
N ILE A 84 -0.65 7.32 3.38
CA ILE A 84 -0.77 7.87 4.73
C ILE A 84 -0.48 9.37 4.73
N ARG A 85 0.58 9.82 4.03
CA ARG A 85 0.91 11.25 3.93
C ARG A 85 -0.21 12.06 3.27
N GLN A 86 -0.85 11.52 2.24
CA GLN A 86 -2.00 12.16 1.58
C GLN A 86 -3.21 12.24 2.51
N MET A 87 -3.50 11.18 3.28
CA MET A 87 -4.57 11.22 4.28
C MET A 87 -4.29 12.24 5.39
N LYS A 88 -3.04 12.32 5.88
CA LYS A 88 -2.64 13.31 6.87
C LYS A 88 -2.80 14.73 6.34
N SER A 89 -2.36 15.03 5.13
CA SER A 89 -2.49 16.38 4.57
C SER A 89 -3.94 16.80 4.32
N ALA A 90 -4.81 15.85 3.95
CA ALA A 90 -6.23 16.13 3.76
C ALA A 90 -7.02 16.24 5.09
N GLY A 91 -6.69 15.38 6.06
CA GLY A 91 -7.44 15.23 7.30
C GLY A 91 -6.97 16.11 8.46
N LEU A 92 -5.68 16.47 8.48
CA LEU A 92 -5.06 17.29 9.52
C LEU A 92 -4.63 18.61 8.90
N GLN A 93 -5.47 19.64 9.05
CA GLN A 93 -5.22 20.97 8.47
C GLN A 93 -4.06 21.73 9.13
N ASP A 94 -3.63 21.30 10.30
CA ASP A 94 -2.53 21.89 11.06
C ASP A 94 -1.40 20.86 11.16
N SER A 95 -0.21 21.24 10.68
CA SER A 95 0.97 20.37 10.65
C SER A 95 1.43 19.95 12.04
N THR A 96 1.07 20.70 13.10
CA THR A 96 1.40 20.34 14.48
C THR A 96 0.80 18.99 14.90
N PHE A 97 -0.31 18.57 14.26
CA PHE A 97 -0.92 17.29 14.54
C PHE A 97 -0.16 16.10 13.96
N PHE A 98 0.79 16.30 13.04
CA PHE A 98 1.52 15.18 12.44
C PHE A 98 2.39 14.44 13.46
N ASP A 99 2.92 15.16 14.45
CA ASP A 99 3.83 14.64 15.48
C ASP A 99 3.08 14.08 16.70
N TYR A 100 1.74 14.13 16.70
CA TYR A 100 0.92 13.65 17.81
C TYR A 100 0.78 12.13 17.70
N THR A 101 1.73 11.43 18.31
CA THR A 101 1.77 9.97 18.33
C THR A 101 1.62 9.45 19.75
N PHE A 102 1.16 8.20 19.89
CA PHE A 102 1.11 7.54 21.20
C PHE A 102 2.48 7.33 21.83
N ALA A 103 3.56 7.35 21.04
CA ALA A 103 4.94 7.27 21.55
C ALA A 103 5.33 8.50 22.39
N ASN A 104 4.75 9.66 22.08
CA ASN A 104 4.97 10.91 22.80
C ASN A 104 4.01 11.10 23.99
N CYS A 105 3.21 10.08 24.31
CA CYS A 105 2.21 10.14 25.38
C CYS A 105 2.71 9.42 26.64
N ASP A 106 2.43 9.98 27.80
CA ASP A 106 2.67 9.29 29.07
C ASP A 106 1.71 8.10 29.20
N GLU A 107 2.26 6.88 29.13
CA GLU A 107 1.49 5.63 29.13
C GLU A 107 0.76 5.37 30.45
N THR A 108 1.19 6.02 31.53
CA THR A 108 0.54 5.92 32.84
C THR A 108 -0.82 6.63 32.85
N HIS A 109 -1.08 7.53 31.89
CA HIS A 109 -2.30 8.30 31.86
C HIS A 109 -3.49 7.45 31.38
N LEU A 110 -4.51 7.31 32.22
CA LEU A 110 -5.68 6.47 31.96
C LEU A 110 -6.38 6.80 30.62
N CYS A 111 -6.44 8.08 30.23
CA CYS A 111 -7.03 8.48 28.95
C CYS A 111 -6.25 7.94 27.74
N ALA A 112 -4.93 7.78 27.85
CA ALA A 112 -4.10 7.21 26.79
C ALA A 112 -4.40 5.72 26.59
N GLN A 113 -4.65 4.98 27.69
CA GLN A 113 -5.06 3.58 27.63
C GLN A 113 -6.42 3.41 26.94
N TYR A 114 -7.40 4.25 27.28
CA TYR A 114 -8.71 4.25 26.60
C TYR A 114 -8.60 4.61 25.11
N ALA A 115 -7.76 5.59 24.77
CA ALA A 115 -7.50 5.98 23.39
C ALA A 115 -6.87 4.83 22.59
N ARG A 116 -5.86 4.12 23.15
CA ARG A 116 -5.27 2.93 22.51
C ARG A 116 -6.30 1.81 22.34
N ARG A 117 -7.12 1.54 23.36
CA ARG A 117 -8.20 0.54 23.28
C ARG A 117 -9.20 0.87 22.17
N TYR A 118 -9.57 2.14 22.04
CA TYR A 118 -10.46 2.62 21.00
C TYR A 118 -9.89 2.43 19.60
N VAL A 119 -8.63 2.78 19.37
CA VAL A 119 -7.93 2.52 18.10
C VAL A 119 -7.80 1.02 17.82
N GLY A 120 -7.59 0.21 18.85
CA GLY A 120 -7.51 -1.25 18.75
C GLY A 120 -8.81 -1.89 18.27
N HIS A 121 -9.97 -1.40 18.72
CA HIS A 121 -11.29 -1.97 18.43
C HIS A 121 -12.17 -1.02 17.60
N PHE A 122 -11.55 -0.13 16.80
CA PHE A 122 -12.27 0.93 16.10
C PHE A 122 -13.40 0.41 15.20
N ALA A 123 -13.19 -0.72 14.51
CA ALA A 123 -14.21 -1.32 13.65
C ALA A 123 -15.48 -1.73 14.42
N GLU A 124 -15.32 -2.25 15.65
CA GLU A 124 -16.45 -2.60 16.51
C GLU A 124 -17.15 -1.34 17.02
N PHE A 125 -16.38 -0.37 17.52
CA PHE A 125 -16.91 0.90 18.01
C PHE A 125 -17.66 1.66 16.91
N GLN A 126 -17.12 1.72 15.69
CA GLN A 126 -17.74 2.33 14.53
C GLN A 126 -19.06 1.65 14.17
N LYS A 127 -19.09 0.31 14.14
CA LYS A 127 -20.31 -0.46 13.85
C LYS A 127 -21.42 -0.20 14.87
N ASN A 128 -21.04 -0.02 16.13
CA ASN A 128 -21.97 0.24 17.23
C ASN A 128 -22.31 1.74 17.41
N GLY A 129 -21.71 2.64 16.60
CA GLY A 129 -21.89 4.09 16.74
C GLY A 129 -21.31 4.68 18.03
N GLN A 130 -20.32 4.00 18.61
CA GLN A 130 -19.69 4.39 19.87
C GLN A 130 -18.47 5.29 19.63
N GLY A 131 -18.34 6.35 20.43
CA GLY A 131 -17.22 7.30 20.37
C GLY A 131 -16.62 7.59 21.74
N LEU A 132 -15.55 8.37 21.76
CA LEU A 132 -14.89 8.84 22.99
C LEU A 132 -15.13 10.33 23.20
N LEU A 133 -15.42 10.72 24.45
CA LEU A 133 -15.51 12.11 24.89
C LEU A 133 -14.40 12.39 25.91
N PHE A 134 -13.46 13.27 25.55
CA PHE A 134 -12.48 13.79 26.48
C PHE A 134 -12.97 15.13 27.05
N TRP A 135 -13.07 15.26 28.38
CA TRP A 135 -13.44 16.51 29.06
C TRP A 135 -12.45 16.86 30.17
N GLY A 136 -12.38 18.14 30.55
CA GLY A 136 -11.52 18.63 31.63
C GLY A 136 -10.90 20.00 31.32
N ASN A 137 -10.06 20.49 32.24
CA ASN A 137 -9.44 21.82 32.17
C ASN A 137 -8.56 22.04 30.93
N VAL A 138 -8.31 23.30 30.58
CA VAL A 138 -7.38 23.65 29.49
C VAL A 138 -5.98 23.11 29.75
N GLY A 139 -5.25 22.73 28.69
CA GLY A 139 -3.87 22.24 28.80
C GLY A 139 -3.71 20.76 29.20
N THR A 140 -4.79 20.01 29.45
CA THR A 140 -4.71 18.59 29.86
C THR A 140 -4.47 17.57 28.72
N GLY A 141 -4.01 18.02 27.54
CA GLY A 141 -3.67 17.11 26.44
C GLY A 141 -4.84 16.46 25.69
N LYS A 142 -6.09 16.94 25.83
CA LYS A 142 -7.26 16.38 25.12
C LYS A 142 -7.10 16.42 23.59
N THR A 143 -6.72 17.57 23.05
CA THR A 143 -6.46 17.73 21.61
C THR A 143 -5.29 16.88 21.16
N PHE A 144 -4.29 16.72 22.01
CA PHE A 144 -3.15 15.84 21.75
C PHE A 144 -3.60 14.39 21.60
N LEU A 145 -4.38 13.85 22.55
CA LEU A 145 -4.92 12.49 22.49
C LEU A 145 -5.83 12.27 21.27
N ALA A 146 -6.64 13.26 20.90
CA ALA A 146 -7.45 13.19 19.68
C ALA A 146 -6.57 13.10 18.41
N GLY A 147 -5.47 13.85 18.36
CA GLY A 147 -4.48 13.73 17.29
C GLY A 147 -3.77 12.38 17.27
N CYS A 148 -3.42 11.81 18.43
CA CYS A 148 -2.85 10.47 18.52
C CYS A 148 -3.80 9.40 17.98
N ILE A 149 -5.09 9.48 18.31
CA ILE A 149 -6.11 8.60 17.74
C ILE A 149 -6.18 8.78 16.23
N ALA A 150 -6.23 10.02 15.74
CA ALA A 150 -6.32 10.31 14.31
C ALA A 150 -5.14 9.72 13.53
N ASN A 151 -3.91 9.97 13.97
CA ASN A 151 -2.71 9.42 13.32
C ASN A 151 -2.70 7.89 13.34
N ALA A 152 -3.02 7.27 14.46
CA ALA A 152 -3.00 5.81 14.56
C ALA A 152 -4.11 5.13 13.74
N LEU A 153 -5.22 5.81 13.47
CA LEU A 153 -6.25 5.33 12.54
C LEU A 153 -5.81 5.50 11.08
N MET A 154 -5.17 6.61 10.74
CA MET A 154 -4.61 6.84 9.39
C MET A 154 -3.50 5.82 9.06
N GLU A 155 -2.67 5.46 10.04
CA GLU A 155 -1.68 4.38 9.91
C GLU A 155 -2.32 3.01 9.62
N LYS A 156 -3.59 2.83 9.96
CA LYS A 156 -4.39 1.64 9.61
C LYS A 156 -5.19 1.81 8.31
N ASN A 157 -4.85 2.81 7.48
CA ASN A 157 -5.57 3.17 6.26
C ASN A 157 -7.04 3.60 6.48
N ILE A 158 -7.34 4.19 7.64
CA ILE A 158 -8.67 4.73 7.94
C ILE A 158 -8.63 6.26 7.84
N PRO A 159 -9.39 6.88 6.92
CA PRO A 159 -9.38 8.33 6.77
C PRO A 159 -10.05 9.01 7.98
N VAL A 160 -9.39 10.03 8.52
CA VAL A 160 -9.88 10.81 9.68
C VAL A 160 -9.82 12.30 9.34
N LEU A 161 -10.81 13.06 9.81
CA LEU A 161 -10.82 14.53 9.73
C LEU A 161 -10.74 15.12 11.13
N MET A 162 -9.68 15.90 11.39
CA MET A 162 -9.56 16.67 12.61
C MET A 162 -10.01 18.11 12.37
N THR A 163 -11.08 18.52 13.03
CA THR A 163 -11.70 19.83 12.81
C THR A 163 -12.15 20.46 14.13
N SER A 164 -12.40 21.77 14.10
CA SER A 164 -12.99 22.50 15.21
C SER A 164 -14.45 22.82 14.91
N PHE A 165 -15.26 22.97 15.96
CA PHE A 165 -16.67 23.29 15.81
C PHE A 165 -16.93 24.58 15.00
N PRO A 166 -16.18 25.69 15.18
CA PRO A 166 -16.33 26.88 14.34
C PRO A 166 -16.06 26.62 12.85
N LYS A 167 -15.01 25.84 12.52
CA LYS A 167 -14.70 25.49 11.12
C LYS A 167 -15.82 24.65 10.51
N LEU A 168 -16.34 23.69 11.26
CA LEU A 168 -17.44 22.84 10.83
C LEU A 168 -18.72 23.66 10.56
N LEU A 169 -19.07 24.60 11.44
CA LEU A 169 -20.20 25.50 11.23
C LEU A 169 -20.03 26.40 10.00
N ASN A 170 -18.84 26.97 9.78
CA ASN A 170 -18.59 27.81 8.61
C ASN A 170 -18.70 27.02 7.29
N ALA A 171 -18.21 25.78 7.27
CA ALA A 171 -18.33 24.91 6.11
C ALA A 171 -19.81 24.57 5.81
N LEU A 172 -20.61 24.29 6.84
CA LEU A 172 -22.04 24.03 6.70
C LEU A 172 -22.82 25.28 6.28
N GLY A 173 -22.56 26.43 6.89
CA GLY A 173 -23.21 27.70 6.56
C GLY A 173 -22.96 28.14 5.11
N GLY A 174 -21.73 27.96 4.62
CA GLY A 174 -21.38 28.24 3.22
C GLY A 174 -22.07 27.30 2.22
N ALA A 175 -22.33 26.04 2.59
CA ALA A 175 -23.03 25.07 1.76
C ALA A 175 -24.54 25.37 1.66
N VAL A 176 -25.14 25.92 2.72
CA VAL A 176 -26.55 26.34 2.73
C VAL A 176 -26.78 27.56 1.83
N GLN A 177 -25.81 28.47 1.73
CA GLN A 177 -25.91 29.65 0.87
C GLN A 177 -25.87 29.31 -0.62
N ARG A 178 -25.09 28.29 -1.03
CA ARG A 178 -24.95 27.87 -2.45
C ARG A 178 -26.13 27.04 -3.00
N ARG A 179 -27.08 26.61 -2.16
CA ARG A 179 -28.29 25.90 -2.60
C ARG A 179 -29.49 26.83 -2.86
N LYS A 180 -29.30 28.14 -2.68
CA LYS A 180 -30.36 29.16 -2.90
C LYS A 180 -30.24 29.91 -4.23
N GLU A 181 -29.31 29.50 -5.09
CA GLU A 181 -29.22 29.89 -6.51
C GLU A 181 -29.61 28.69 -7.37
#